data_AF-A0AAX6SW06-F1
#
_entry.id   AF-A0AAX6SW06-F1
#
_cell.length_a   1.000
_cell.length_b   1.000
_cell.length_c   1.000
_cell.angle_alpha   90.00
_cell.angle_beta   90.00
_cell.angle_gamma   90.00
#
_symmetry.space_group_name_H-M   'P 1'
#
loop_
_entity.id
_entity.type
_entity.pdbx_description
1 polymer ?
#
loop_
_entity_poly.entity_id
_entity_poly.type
_entity_poly.pdbx_seq_one_letter_code
_entity_poly.pdbx_strand_id
1 'polypeptide(L)'
;MILQSQPCPLVAAWSFDLQKSEDVLRKHVEFRKQQDLDNIISWQLLEVLMLYGANGICGQDYEGSPVCYHIIRGLGLKGFLRSISKQELLGSKHQSCELLLCQCEQQTQKVGTRVPRLPSYTLTAALQHCAPL
;
A
#
# COMPACT_ATOMS: atom_id res chain seq x y z
N MET A 1 -7.12 -33.00 -2.70
CA MET A 1 -7.54 -31.58 -2.63
C MET A 1 -6.66 -30.81 -3.59
N ILE A 2 -7.18 -30.45 -4.76
CA ILE A 2 -6.47 -29.57 -5.69
C ILE A 2 -6.46 -28.21 -5.00
N LEU A 3 -5.30 -27.79 -4.50
CA LEU A 3 -5.07 -26.39 -4.18
C LEU A 3 -5.40 -25.63 -5.45
N GLN A 4 -6.51 -24.88 -5.46
CA GLN A 4 -6.78 -23.90 -6.50
C GLN A 4 -5.66 -22.87 -6.42
N SER A 5 -4.56 -23.14 -7.12
CA SER A 5 -3.45 -22.22 -7.29
C SER A 5 -3.94 -21.10 -8.19
N GLN A 6 -4.56 -20.10 -7.55
CA GLN A 6 -4.87 -18.82 -8.18
C GLN A 6 -3.60 -18.31 -8.92
N PRO A 7 -3.71 -17.91 -10.19
CA PRO A 7 -2.55 -17.50 -10.99
C PRO A 7 -1.79 -16.37 -10.30
N CYS A 8 -0.47 -16.36 -10.50
CA CYS A 8 0.40 -15.32 -9.95
C CYS A 8 -0.12 -13.94 -10.41
N PRO A 9 -0.47 -13.00 -9.50
CA PRO A 9 -1.10 -11.75 -9.89
C PRO A 9 -0.24 -10.89 -10.81
N LEU A 10 1.08 -11.05 -10.75
CA LEU A 10 1.99 -10.38 -11.66
C LEU A 10 1.79 -10.87 -13.11
N VAL A 11 1.59 -12.17 -13.32
CA VAL A 11 1.34 -12.75 -14.64
C VAL A 11 -0.02 -12.32 -15.17
N ALA A 12 -1.02 -12.26 -14.30
CA ALA A 12 -2.36 -11.78 -14.66
C ALA A 12 -2.36 -10.29 -15.06
N ALA A 13 -1.57 -9.45 -14.37
CA ALA A 13 -1.47 -8.01 -14.65
C ALA A 13 -0.92 -7.69 -16.05
N TRP A 14 -0.16 -8.62 -16.65
CA TRP A 14 0.42 -8.47 -17.99
C TRP A 14 -0.24 -9.40 -19.02
N SER A 15 -1.53 -9.71 -18.85
CA SER A 15 -2.31 -10.54 -19.79
C SER A 15 -1.67 -11.91 -20.05
N PHE A 16 -1.04 -12.49 -19.03
CA PHE A 16 -0.35 -13.77 -19.10
C PHE A 16 0.85 -13.82 -20.07
N ASP A 17 1.39 -12.66 -20.45
CA ASP A 17 2.65 -12.55 -21.19
C ASP A 17 3.82 -12.92 -20.27
N LEU A 18 4.35 -14.13 -20.43
CA LEU A 18 5.40 -14.68 -19.58
C LEU A 18 6.68 -13.83 -19.63
N GLN A 19 7.08 -13.37 -20.82
CA GLN A 19 8.32 -12.62 -20.99
C GLN A 19 8.23 -11.26 -20.30
N LYS A 20 7.14 -10.51 -20.53
CA LYS A 20 6.92 -9.22 -19.84
C LYS A 20 6.79 -9.39 -18.34
N SER A 21 6.11 -10.45 -17.90
CA SER A 21 5.95 -10.76 -16.48
C SER A 21 7.30 -11.04 -15.81
N GLU A 22 8.18 -11.82 -16.46
CA GLU A 22 9.52 -12.08 -15.95
C GLU A 22 10.35 -10.80 -15.84
N ASP A 23 10.34 -9.96 -16.87
CA ASP A 23 11.08 -8.69 -16.88
C ASP A 23 10.63 -7.75 -15.76
N VAL A 24 9.32 -7.67 -15.51
CA VAL A 24 8.76 -6.85 -14.43
C VAL A 24 9.11 -7.45 -13.07
N LEU A 25 9.05 -8.77 -12.91
CA LEU A 25 9.44 -9.44 -11.68
C LEU A 25 10.93 -9.18 -11.37
N ARG A 26 11.81 -9.30 -12.37
CA ARG A 26 13.25 -9.05 -12.20
C ARG A 26 13.52 -7.60 -11.79
N LYS A 27 12.86 -6.63 -12.42
CA LYS A 27 12.92 -5.21 -12.04
C LYS A 27 12.41 -4.98 -10.62
N HIS A 28 11.33 -5.67 -10.22
CA HIS A 28 10.80 -5.55 -8.87
C HIS A 28 11.77 -6.10 -7.82
N VAL A 29 12.39 -7.25 -8.05
CA VAL A 29 13.42 -7.81 -7.14
C VAL A 29 14.58 -6.84 -6.95
N GLU A 30 15.05 -6.21 -8.03
CA GLU A 30 16.11 -5.21 -7.94
C GLU A 30 15.66 -3.96 -7.17
N PHE A 31 14.44 -3.48 -7.44
CA PHE A 31 13.84 -2.39 -6.70
C PHE A 31 13.74 -2.67 -5.19
N ARG A 32 13.36 -3.89 -4.80
CA ARG A 32 13.29 -4.30 -3.38
C ARG A 32 14.63 -4.14 -2.68
N LYS A 33 15.72 -4.55 -3.34
CA LYS A 33 17.10 -4.40 -2.82
C LYS A 33 17.51 -2.94 -2.72
N GLN A 34 17.24 -2.14 -3.75
CA GLN A 34 17.63 -0.73 -3.80
C GLN A 34 16.90 0.12 -2.75
N GLN A 35 15.67 -0.25 -2.38
CA GLN A 35 14.87 0.46 -1.40
C GLN A 35 14.88 -0.18 -0.01
N ASP A 36 15.65 -1.26 0.19
CA ASP A 36 15.71 -2.05 1.43
C ASP A 36 14.32 -2.41 1.98
N LEU A 37 13.43 -2.92 1.11
CA LEU A 37 12.04 -3.20 1.48
C LEU A 37 11.89 -4.30 2.53
N ASP A 38 12.90 -5.15 2.72
CA ASP A 38 12.85 -6.21 3.72
C ASP A 38 12.97 -5.63 5.15
N ASN A 39 13.58 -4.45 5.31
CA ASN A 39 13.71 -3.74 6.59
C ASN A 39 12.84 -2.48 6.69
N ILE A 40 12.14 -2.07 5.63
CA ILE A 40 11.43 -0.78 5.57
C ILE A 40 10.34 -0.62 6.65
N ILE A 41 9.79 -1.71 7.19
CA ILE A 41 8.81 -1.64 8.29
C ILE A 41 9.44 -1.10 9.56
N SER A 42 10.71 -1.42 9.85
CA SER A 42 11.43 -0.93 11.03
C SER A 42 12.03 0.46 10.83
N TRP A 43 11.98 1.01 9.62
CA TRP A 43 12.46 2.34 9.32
C TRP A 43 11.64 3.41 10.06
N GLN A 44 12.34 4.29 10.78
CA GLN A 44 11.69 5.35 11.56
C GLN A 44 11.15 6.44 10.63
N LEU A 45 9.83 6.62 10.64
CA LEU A 45 9.17 7.67 9.89
C LEU A 45 9.44 9.04 10.50
N LEU A 46 9.67 10.06 9.67
CA LEU A 46 9.84 11.44 10.14
C LEU A 46 8.59 11.96 10.84
N GLU A 47 8.78 12.81 11.84
CA GLU A 47 7.68 13.46 12.55
C GLU A 47 6.74 14.22 11.61
N VAL A 48 7.27 14.93 10.60
CA VAL A 48 6.45 15.63 9.61
C VAL A 48 5.54 14.67 8.84
N LEU A 49 6.04 13.48 8.50
CA LEU A 49 5.26 12.44 7.80
C LEU A 49 4.23 11.79 8.74
N MET A 50 4.52 11.68 10.03
CA MET A 50 3.57 11.15 11.02
C MET A 50 2.44 12.14 11.34
N LEU A 51 2.77 13.42 11.52
CA LEU A 51 1.82 14.45 11.95
C LEU A 51 1.01 15.01 10.79
N TYR A 52 1.63 15.18 9.62
CA TYR A 52 1.01 15.81 8.46
C TYR A 52 0.79 14.84 7.29
N GLY A 53 1.29 13.60 7.39
CA GLY A 53 0.94 12.55 6.45
C GLY A 53 -0.52 12.20 6.61
N ALA A 54 -1.35 12.71 5.70
CA ALA A 54 -2.79 12.48 5.71
C ALA A 54 -3.14 11.09 5.15
N ASN A 55 -2.44 10.05 5.60
CA ASN A 55 -2.66 8.65 5.25
C ASN A 55 -2.69 7.76 6.49
N GLY A 56 -3.56 6.76 6.49
CA GLY A 56 -3.65 5.80 7.60
C GLY A 56 -4.35 4.52 7.18
N ILE A 57 -4.02 3.42 7.84
CA ILE A 57 -4.64 2.12 7.61
C ILE A 57 -5.56 1.82 8.78
N CYS A 58 -6.86 1.62 8.54
CA CYS A 58 -7.84 1.43 9.60
C CYS A 58 -9.02 0.58 9.14
N GLY A 59 -9.38 -0.44 9.92
CA GLY A 59 -10.52 -1.30 9.61
C GLY A 59 -10.25 -2.30 8.49
N GLN A 60 -11.28 -3.07 8.16
CA GLN A 60 -11.28 -4.11 7.14
C GLN A 60 -12.56 -4.00 6.33
N ASP A 61 -12.50 -4.40 5.07
CA ASP A 61 -13.68 -4.59 4.24
C ASP A 61 -14.45 -5.88 4.59
N TYR A 62 -15.56 -6.08 3.89
CA TYR A 62 -16.40 -7.27 4.07
C TYR A 62 -15.69 -8.58 3.63
N GLU A 63 -14.61 -8.48 2.84
CA GLU A 63 -13.77 -9.60 2.41
C GLU A 63 -12.56 -9.81 3.34
N GLY A 64 -12.39 -8.97 4.37
CA GLY A 64 -11.28 -9.00 5.31
C GLY A 64 -10.03 -8.24 4.86
N SER A 65 -10.08 -7.50 3.75
CA SER A 65 -8.96 -6.71 3.23
C SER A 65 -8.76 -5.44 4.05
N PRO A 66 -7.51 -5.09 4.43
CA PRO A 66 -7.24 -3.87 5.19
C PRO A 66 -7.53 -2.62 4.35
N VAL A 67 -8.06 -1.59 5.00
CA VAL A 67 -8.47 -0.34 4.33
C VAL A 67 -7.44 0.74 4.55
N CYS A 68 -7.00 1.38 3.46
CA CYS A 68 -6.13 2.54 3.49
C CYS A 68 -6.91 3.83 3.17
N TYR A 69 -6.79 4.84 4.02
CA TYR A 69 -7.36 6.16 3.83
C TYR A 69 -6.29 7.14 3.35
N HIS A 70 -6.67 7.99 2.39
CA HIS A 70 -5.87 9.12 1.92
C HIS A 70 -6.72 10.38 1.94
N ILE A 71 -6.42 11.29 2.87
CA ILE A 71 -7.17 12.52 3.06
C ILE A 71 -6.42 13.65 2.34
N ILE A 72 -6.86 13.98 1.14
CA ILE A 72 -6.23 15.02 0.32
C ILE A 72 -6.68 16.43 0.77
N ARG A 73 -7.93 16.55 1.22
CA ARG A 73 -8.52 17.83 1.61
C ARG A 73 -7.85 18.36 2.88
N GLY A 74 -7.39 19.62 2.83
CA GLY A 74 -6.71 20.26 3.96
C GLY A 74 -5.23 19.89 4.11
N LEU A 75 -4.72 18.99 3.26
CA LEU A 75 -3.29 18.71 3.21
C LEU A 75 -2.55 19.93 2.67
N GLY A 76 -1.76 20.57 3.52
CA GLY A 76 -0.90 21.70 3.16
C GLY A 76 0.25 21.28 2.25
N LEU A 77 -0.06 20.82 1.03
CA LEU A 77 0.87 20.18 0.09
C LEU A 77 2.17 20.99 -0.11
N LYS A 78 2.07 22.32 -0.24
CA LYS A 78 3.24 23.18 -0.42
C LYS A 78 4.17 23.17 0.80
N GLY A 79 3.62 23.25 2.00
CA GLY A 79 4.42 23.20 3.24
C GLY A 79 5.01 21.81 3.43
N PHE A 80 4.14 20.79 3.31
CA PHE A 80 4.50 19.39 3.43
C PHE A 80 5.64 18.99 2.48
N LEU A 81 5.52 19.26 1.18
CA LEU A 81 6.53 18.93 0.18
C LEU A 81 7.82 19.77 0.28
N ARG A 82 7.79 20.91 0.98
CA ARG A 82 9.01 21.68 1.28
C ARG A 82 9.73 21.17 2.52
N SER A 83 9.04 20.44 3.39
CA SER A 83 9.57 19.90 4.64
C SER A 83 10.14 18.49 4.51
N ILE A 84 9.88 17.80 3.39
CA ILE A 84 10.36 16.43 3.16
C ILE A 84 11.02 16.32 1.79
N SER A 85 12.01 15.45 1.68
CA SER A 85 12.59 15.08 0.39
C SER A 85 11.69 14.10 -0.36
N LYS A 86 11.93 14.00 -1.68
CA LYS A 86 11.27 12.99 -2.52
C LYS A 86 11.53 11.56 -2.03
N GLN A 87 12.75 11.28 -1.56
CA GLN A 87 13.12 9.94 -1.08
C GLN A 87 12.38 9.58 0.21
N GLU A 88 12.23 10.51 1.15
CA GLU A 88 11.49 10.29 2.39
C GLU A 88 10.00 10.08 2.13
N LEU A 89 9.41 10.87 1.22
CA LEU A 89 8.01 10.68 0.81
C LEU A 89 7.81 9.29 0.18
N LEU A 90 8.68 8.90 -0.74
CA LEU A 90 8.61 7.59 -1.39
C LEU A 90 8.82 6.45 -0.38
N GLY A 91 9.82 6.58 0.50
CA GLY A 91 10.08 5.62 1.58
C GLY A 91 8.86 5.40 2.48
N SER A 92 8.17 6.47 2.87
CA SER A 92 6.91 6.38 3.62
C SER A 92 5.81 5.62 2.87
N LYS A 93 5.72 5.80 1.56
CA LYS A 93 4.77 5.05 0.73
C LYS A 93 5.16 3.58 0.60
N HIS A 94 6.44 3.27 0.42
CA HIS A 94 6.92 1.89 0.43
C HIS A 94 6.62 1.20 1.76
N GLN A 95 6.90 1.85 2.89
CA GLN A 95 6.56 1.37 4.22
C GLN A 95 5.06 1.10 4.37
N SER A 96 4.21 2.03 3.92
CA SER A 96 2.75 1.87 3.95
C SER A 96 2.29 0.65 3.14
N CYS A 97 2.88 0.41 1.97
CA CYS A 97 2.56 -0.76 1.14
C CYS A 97 2.98 -2.08 1.81
N GLU A 98 4.19 -2.15 2.38
CA GLU A 98 4.66 -3.36 3.07
C GLU A 98 3.83 -3.64 4.34
N LEU A 99 3.41 -2.61 5.07
CA LEU A 99 2.47 -2.75 6.20
C LEU A 99 1.11 -3.32 5.74
N LEU A 100 0.55 -2.82 4.63
CA LEU A 100 -0.69 -3.35 4.05
C LEU A 100 -0.53 -4.82 3.66
N LEU A 101 0.57 -5.19 3.01
CA LEU A 101 0.84 -6.58 2.62
C LEU A 101 0.94 -7.49 3.85
N CYS A 102 1.66 -7.06 4.89
CA CYS A 102 1.75 -7.78 6.15
C CYS A 102 0.38 -7.98 6.81
N GLN A 103 -0.46 -6.94 6.83
CA GLN A 103 -1.83 -7.06 7.34
C GLN A 103 -2.67 -8.03 6.51
N CYS A 104 -2.58 -8.01 5.17
CA CYS A 104 -3.26 -8.99 4.31
C CYS A 104 -2.85 -10.43 4.63
N GLU A 105 -1.56 -10.67 4.89
CA GLU A 105 -1.07 -12.00 5.28
C GLU A 105 -1.61 -12.44 6.64
N GLN A 106 -1.61 -11.54 7.63
CA GLN A 106 -2.19 -11.80 8.94
C GLN A 106 -3.70 -12.10 8.86
N GLN A 107 -4.45 -11.38 8.02
CA GLN A 107 -5.87 -11.67 7.82
C GLN A 107 -6.10 -12.98 7.07
N THR A 108 -5.26 -13.29 6.09
CA THR A 108 -5.30 -14.59 5.40
C THR A 108 -5.10 -15.75 6.38
N GLN A 109 -4.18 -15.61 7.34
CA GLN A 109 -3.96 -16.60 8.39
C GLN A 109 -5.17 -16.73 9.33
N LYS A 110 -5.85 -15.62 9.65
CA LYS A 110 -7.02 -15.62 10.55
C LYS A 110 -8.28 -16.21 9.92
N VAL A 111 -8.56 -15.84 8.66
CA VAL A 111 -9.79 -16.22 7.95
C VAL A 111 -9.64 -17.59 7.27
N GLY A 112 -8.41 -18.08 7.10
CA GLY A 112 -8.11 -19.35 6.41
C GLY A 112 -8.32 -19.30 4.90
N THR A 113 -8.69 -18.13 4.37
CA THR A 113 -8.87 -17.85 2.95
C THR A 113 -7.97 -16.68 2.57
N ARG A 114 -7.41 -16.72 1.35
CA ARG A 114 -6.53 -15.66 0.86
C ARG A 114 -7.30 -14.35 0.74
N VAL A 115 -6.91 -13.37 1.54
CA VAL A 115 -7.44 -12.01 1.47
C VAL A 115 -6.85 -11.30 0.24
N PRO A 116 -7.67 -10.58 -0.54
CA PRO A 116 -7.20 -9.75 -1.63
C PRO A 116 -6.12 -8.76 -1.16
N ARG A 117 -4.99 -8.70 -1.87
CA ARG A 117 -3.88 -7.80 -1.54
C ARG A 117 -4.05 -6.38 -2.06
N LEU A 118 -5.07 -6.16 -2.90
CA LEU A 118 -5.45 -4.83 -3.34
C LEU A 118 -6.63 -4.42 -2.47
N PRO A 119 -6.57 -3.28 -1.76
CA PRO A 119 -7.77 -2.73 -1.16
C PRO A 119 -8.75 -2.48 -2.32
N SER A 120 -9.88 -3.19 -2.30
CA SER A 120 -10.95 -3.11 -3.30
C SER A 120 -11.49 -1.67 -3.45
N TYR A 121 -11.21 -0.83 -2.45
CA TYR A 121 -11.43 0.61 -2.46
C TYR A 121 -10.23 1.34 -1.83
N THR A 122 -9.62 2.23 -2.60
CA THR A 122 -9.04 3.43 -1.99
C THR A 122 -10.22 4.37 -1.78
N LEU A 123 -10.80 4.38 -0.57
CA LEU A 123 -11.73 5.45 -0.21
C LEU A 123 -10.91 6.73 -0.11
N THR A 124 -10.78 7.42 -1.24
CA THR A 124 -10.58 8.87 -1.21
C THR A 124 -11.86 9.38 -0.59
N ALA A 125 -11.83 9.64 0.72
CA ALA A 125 -12.90 10.35 1.38
C ALA A 125 -12.89 11.78 0.84
N ALA A 126 -13.42 11.96 -0.38
CA ALA A 126 -14.07 13.19 -0.75
C ALA A 126 -15.28 13.28 0.18
N LEU A 127 -15.06 13.84 1.37
CA LEU A 127 -16.16 14.25 2.26
C LEU A 127 -16.91 15.37 1.54
N GLN A 128 -17.77 14.96 0.61
CA GLN A 128 -18.86 15.77 0.11
C GLN A 128 -19.87 15.84 1.27
N HIS A 129 -20.08 17.05 1.76
CA HIS A 129 -20.93 17.44 2.89
C HIS A 129 -20.29 17.45 4.28
N CYS A 130 -19.59 18.54 4.57
CA CYS A 130 -19.92 19.38 5.73
C CYS A 130 -19.67 20.85 5.33
N ALA A 131 -20.75 21.54 4.97
CA ALA A 131 -20.79 23.00 4.94
C ALA A 131 -20.79 23.53 6.39
N PRO A 132 -20.29 24.76 6.63
CA PRO A 132 -19.99 25.25 7.98
C PRO A 132 -21.26 25.61 8.77
N LEU A 133 -21.22 25.36 10.08
CA LEU A 133 -21.93 26.16 11.09
C LEU A 133 -20.88 27.02 11.81
#